data_AF-A0A8T3ZWX7-F1
#
_entry.id   AF-A0A8T3ZWX7-F1
#
_cell.length_a   1.000
_cell.length_b   1.000
_cell.length_c   1.000
_cell.angle_alpha   90.00
_cell.angle_beta   90.00
_cell.angle_gamma   90.00
#
_symmetry.space_group_name_H-M   'P 1'
#
loop_
_entity.id
_entity.type
_entity.pdbx_description
1 polymer ?
#
loop_
_entity_poly.entity_id
_entity_poly.type
_entity_poly.pdbx_seq_one_letter_code
_entity_poly.pdbx_strand_id
1 'polypeptide(L)'
;MHHHELIAAAKSDYASRAQGDAEAGGTEPGDEDLFENYALSRVGINLNYWLFPGLVMHEFSHYILCILAGCRVHEVVWWSRRGGHVMHTRVRGSASVLISLAPLIVNNILAVIFITDGLSKLGAQNYFFDTFLGVFLLWLGFSLAVYAFPSRHDLKMSRKAIDLSLAKRKGAPGIQGLWAALAYPFVYLLHFILMFVIAPFSTIKTLRLVWGLLLIYIISSAPNLL
;
A
#
# COMPACT_ATOMS: atom_id res chain seq x y z
N MET A 1 34.19 29.61 -20.52
CA MET A 1 33.79 28.32 -21.10
C MET A 1 33.50 27.26 -20.05
N HIS A 2 34.34 27.07 -19.03
CA HIS A 2 34.17 26.01 -18.01
C HIS A 2 32.84 26.00 -17.23
N HIS A 3 32.23 27.16 -16.98
CA HIS A 3 31.01 27.26 -16.15
C HIS A 3 29.74 26.78 -16.88
N HIS A 4 29.71 26.89 -18.21
CA HIS A 4 28.58 26.40 -19.03
C HIS A 4 28.60 24.88 -19.18
N GLU A 5 29.79 24.29 -19.25
CA GLU A 5 29.96 22.82 -19.32
C GLU A 5 29.58 22.14 -18.00
N LEU A 6 29.91 22.74 -16.85
CA LEU A 6 29.50 22.23 -15.54
C LEU A 6 27.97 22.26 -15.36
N ILE A 7 27.30 23.30 -15.85
CA ILE A 7 25.84 23.40 -15.80
C ILE A 7 25.19 22.39 -16.77
N ALA A 8 25.78 22.17 -17.94
CA ALA A 8 25.31 21.19 -18.90
C ALA A 8 25.46 19.74 -18.37
N ALA A 9 26.59 19.42 -17.75
CA ALA A 9 26.85 18.13 -17.12
C ALA A 9 25.93 17.88 -15.90
N ALA A 10 25.69 18.90 -15.08
CA ALA A 10 24.75 18.79 -13.97
C ALA A 10 23.30 18.61 -14.45
N LYS A 11 22.91 19.26 -15.55
CA LYS A 11 21.59 19.06 -16.19
C LYS A 11 21.46 17.69 -16.83
N SER A 12 22.51 17.14 -17.45
CA SER A 12 22.47 15.80 -18.03
C SER A 12 22.44 14.71 -16.96
N ASP A 13 23.16 14.89 -15.85
CA ASP A 13 23.14 13.95 -14.71
C ASP A 13 21.80 14.02 -13.93
N TYR A 14 21.16 15.20 -13.90
CA TYR A 14 19.80 15.34 -13.39
C TYR A 14 18.77 14.70 -14.31
N ALA A 15 18.88 14.90 -15.63
CA ALA A 15 17.99 14.30 -16.61
C ALA A 15 18.14 12.77 -16.67
N SER A 16 19.36 12.24 -16.56
CA SER A 16 19.62 10.79 -16.54
C SER A 16 19.12 10.13 -15.25
N ARG A 17 19.23 10.82 -14.09
CA ARG A 17 18.59 10.37 -12.84
C ARG A 17 17.08 10.44 -12.91
N ALA A 18 16.52 11.51 -13.46
CA ALA A 18 15.08 11.64 -13.64
C ALA A 18 14.51 10.59 -14.62
N GLN A 19 15.23 10.26 -15.69
CA GLN A 19 14.87 9.16 -16.60
C GLN A 19 15.02 7.78 -15.95
N GLY A 20 16.10 7.55 -15.19
CA GLY A 20 16.27 6.29 -14.45
C GLY A 20 15.27 6.11 -13.30
N ASP A 21 14.77 7.20 -12.72
CA ASP A 21 13.73 7.19 -11.69
C ASP A 21 12.32 7.05 -12.31
N ALA A 22 12.09 7.60 -13.52
CA ALA A 22 10.85 7.40 -14.29
C ALA A 22 10.71 5.98 -14.84
N GLU A 23 11.80 5.35 -15.30
CA GLU A 23 11.79 3.93 -15.73
C GLU A 23 11.67 2.96 -14.54
N ALA A 24 12.05 3.38 -13.33
CA ALA A 24 11.95 2.55 -12.14
C ALA A 24 10.51 2.44 -11.62
N GLY A 25 9.72 3.51 -11.76
CA GLY A 25 8.30 3.62 -11.41
C GLY A 25 7.36 3.32 -12.58
N GLY A 26 7.72 2.31 -13.40
CA GLY A 26 7.00 1.96 -14.62
C GLY A 26 5.48 1.88 -14.43
N THR A 27 4.80 2.66 -15.27
CA THR A 27 3.36 2.77 -15.44
C THR A 27 2.78 1.46 -16.00
N GLU A 28 2.57 0.45 -15.15
CA GLU A 28 1.57 -0.58 -15.43
C GLU A 28 0.21 -0.02 -14.96
N PRO A 29 -0.83 -0.01 -15.82
CA PRO A 29 -2.14 0.49 -15.42
C PRO A 29 -2.64 -0.29 -14.22
N GLY A 30 -3.00 0.44 -13.16
CA GLY A 30 -3.26 -0.08 -11.82
C GLY A 30 -3.94 -1.45 -11.80
N ASP A 31 -3.21 -2.46 -11.35
CA ASP A 31 -3.67 -3.81 -11.01
C ASP A 31 -4.76 -3.79 -9.91
N GLU A 32 -5.10 -2.60 -9.42
CA GLU A 32 -5.97 -2.30 -8.30
C GLU A 32 -7.45 -2.22 -8.65
N ASP A 33 -7.83 -2.50 -9.90
CA ASP A 33 -9.21 -2.87 -10.16
C ASP A 33 -9.49 -4.25 -9.53
N LEU A 34 -9.69 -4.21 -8.20
CA LEU A 34 -9.92 -5.33 -7.31
C LEU A 34 -11.11 -6.17 -7.76
N PHE A 35 -11.97 -5.67 -8.65
CA PHE A 35 -13.19 -6.36 -9.05
C PHE A 35 -13.42 -6.42 -10.55
N GLU A 36 -12.44 -6.05 -11.39
CA GLU A 36 -12.56 -6.09 -12.86
C GLU A 36 -13.12 -7.43 -13.40
N ASN A 37 -12.83 -8.54 -12.70
CA ASN A 37 -13.23 -9.91 -13.08
C ASN A 37 -14.28 -10.58 -12.18
N TYR A 38 -14.94 -9.85 -11.28
CA TYR A 38 -15.98 -10.45 -10.43
C TYR A 38 -17.26 -10.71 -11.23
N ALA A 39 -18.06 -11.73 -10.89
CA ALA A 39 -19.35 -11.97 -11.56
C ALA A 39 -20.25 -10.73 -11.56
N LEU A 40 -20.11 -9.88 -10.53
CA LEU A 40 -20.78 -8.60 -10.38
C LEU A 40 -20.29 -7.53 -11.38
N SER A 41 -19.02 -7.54 -11.80
CA SER A 41 -18.55 -6.62 -12.84
C SER A 41 -19.12 -6.95 -14.22
N ARG A 42 -19.43 -8.23 -14.47
CA ARG A 42 -20.12 -8.68 -15.70
C ARG A 42 -21.55 -8.16 -15.83
N VAL A 43 -22.18 -7.80 -14.71
CA VAL A 43 -23.49 -7.12 -14.67
C VAL A 43 -23.36 -5.61 -14.42
N GLY A 44 -22.16 -5.04 -14.58
CA GLY A 44 -21.91 -3.59 -14.49
C GLY A 44 -21.72 -3.03 -13.09
N ILE A 45 -21.69 -3.87 -12.04
CA ILE A 45 -21.47 -3.43 -10.66
C ILE A 45 -19.97 -3.42 -10.38
N ASN A 46 -19.39 -2.22 -10.30
CA ASN A 46 -17.99 -2.05 -9.91
C ASN A 46 -17.91 -1.77 -8.39
N LEU A 47 -17.41 -2.75 -7.66
CA LEU A 47 -17.28 -2.69 -6.20
C LEU A 47 -16.25 -1.65 -5.72
N ASN A 48 -15.35 -1.16 -6.58
CA ASN A 48 -14.49 -0.02 -6.23
C ASN A 48 -15.32 1.24 -5.95
N TYR A 49 -16.51 1.39 -6.55
CA TYR A 49 -17.41 2.51 -6.25
C TYR A 49 -18.10 2.33 -4.90
N TRP A 50 -18.36 1.10 -4.50
CA TRP A 50 -19.03 0.79 -3.23
C TRP A 50 -18.08 0.79 -2.04
N LEU A 51 -16.80 0.50 -2.29
CA LEU A 51 -15.75 0.41 -1.28
C LEU A 51 -14.66 1.46 -1.54
N PHE A 52 -15.02 2.57 -2.20
CA PHE A 52 -14.08 3.63 -2.57
C PHE A 52 -13.36 4.26 -1.36
N PRO A 53 -13.93 4.40 -0.15
CA PRO A 53 -13.20 5.01 0.95
C PRO A 53 -11.95 4.21 1.32
N GLY A 54 -12.05 2.87 1.29
CA GLY A 54 -10.92 1.98 1.51
C GLY A 54 -9.83 2.15 0.45
N LEU A 55 -10.22 2.29 -0.82
CA LEU A 55 -9.29 2.55 -1.92
C LEU A 55 -8.59 3.91 -1.78
N VAL A 56 -9.35 4.97 -1.48
CA VAL A 56 -8.77 6.30 -1.25
C VAL A 56 -7.78 6.26 -0.08
N MET A 57 -8.14 5.57 1.00
CA MET A 57 -7.27 5.44 2.17
C MET A 57 -6.06 4.54 1.92
N HIS A 58 -6.16 3.57 1.00
CA HIS A 58 -5.02 2.78 0.52
C HIS A 58 -3.94 3.71 -0.07
N GLU A 59 -4.32 4.52 -1.06
CA GLU A 59 -3.41 5.47 -1.68
C GLU A 59 -2.94 6.55 -0.70
N PHE A 60 -3.82 6.99 0.20
CA PHE A 60 -3.45 7.94 1.24
C PHE A 60 -2.39 7.40 2.20
N SER A 61 -2.43 6.10 2.49
CA SER A 61 -1.43 5.45 3.32
C SER A 61 -0.05 5.47 2.64
N HIS A 62 0.01 5.14 1.35
CA HIS A 62 1.23 5.26 0.55
C HIS A 62 1.74 6.70 0.53
N TYR A 63 0.86 7.66 0.29
CA TYR A 63 1.18 9.08 0.24
C TYR A 63 1.76 9.60 1.56
N ILE A 64 1.15 9.30 2.71
CA ILE A 64 1.67 9.72 4.02
C ILE A 64 3.05 9.14 4.26
N LEU A 65 3.24 7.83 4.04
CA LEU A 65 4.54 7.21 4.29
C LEU A 65 5.60 7.69 3.29
N CYS A 66 5.23 8.07 2.07
CA CYS A 66 6.11 8.76 1.14
C CYS A 66 6.60 10.09 1.73
N ILE A 67 5.70 10.94 2.22
CA ILE A 67 6.08 12.23 2.83
C ILE A 67 6.97 12.01 4.05
N LEU A 68 6.60 11.09 4.94
CA LEU A 68 7.35 10.80 6.16
C LEU A 68 8.75 10.25 5.86
N ALA A 69 8.90 9.49 4.78
CA ALA A 69 10.19 9.01 4.29
C ALA A 69 11.02 10.09 3.57
N GLY A 70 10.52 11.33 3.45
CA GLY A 70 11.18 12.45 2.79
C GLY A 70 11.14 12.37 1.26
N CYS A 71 10.18 11.64 0.70
CA CYS A 71 10.05 11.43 -0.74
C CYS A 71 9.32 12.61 -1.37
N ARG A 72 9.68 12.94 -2.61
CA ARG A 72 8.92 13.89 -3.40
C ARG A 72 7.84 13.13 -4.18
N VAL A 73 6.58 13.46 -3.91
CA VAL A 73 5.43 12.94 -4.65
C VAL A 73 5.23 13.79 -5.91
N HIS A 74 5.08 13.15 -7.05
CA HIS A 74 4.91 13.78 -8.36
C HIS A 74 3.45 13.83 -8.77
N GLU A 75 2.73 12.74 -8.54
CA GLU A 75 1.35 12.56 -8.95
C GLU A 75 0.62 11.68 -7.93
N VAL A 76 -0.64 12.00 -7.68
CA VAL A 76 -1.52 11.17 -6.87
C VAL A 76 -2.88 11.09 -7.55
N VAL A 77 -3.32 9.86 -7.79
CA VAL A 77 -4.68 9.55 -8.21
C VAL A 77 -5.33 8.75 -7.09
N TRP A 78 -6.15 9.42 -6.30
CA TRP A 78 -6.84 8.80 -5.15
C TRP A 78 -7.84 7.71 -5.57
N TRP A 79 -8.47 7.91 -6.72
CA TRP A 79 -9.50 7.02 -7.22
C TRP A 79 -9.70 7.18 -8.72
N SER A 80 -9.75 6.05 -9.42
CA SER A 80 -10.20 5.98 -10.80
C SER A 80 -10.94 4.66 -11.04
N ARG A 81 -11.56 4.53 -12.21
CA ARG A 81 -12.16 3.25 -12.64
C ARG A 81 -11.15 2.10 -12.63
N ARG A 82 -9.87 2.40 -12.85
CA ARG A 82 -8.75 1.43 -12.89
C ARG A 82 -7.96 1.38 -11.57
N GLY A 83 -8.52 1.90 -10.48
CA GLY A 83 -7.83 1.98 -9.18
C GLY A 83 -7.12 3.31 -8.93
N GLY A 84 -6.40 3.39 -7.82
CA GLY A 84 -5.59 4.55 -7.43
C GLY A 84 -4.11 4.34 -7.75
N HIS A 85 -3.30 5.38 -7.58
CA HIS A 85 -1.84 5.25 -7.49
C HIS A 85 -1.18 6.51 -6.91
N VAL A 86 0.02 6.33 -6.35
CA VAL A 86 0.92 7.41 -5.91
C VAL A 86 2.26 7.29 -6.63
N MET A 87 2.61 8.27 -7.45
CA MET A 87 3.94 8.34 -8.08
C MET A 87 4.89 9.20 -7.23
N HIS A 88 6.05 8.64 -6.90
CA HIS A 88 7.05 9.33 -6.08
C HIS A 88 8.48 9.04 -6.53
N THR A 89 9.41 9.90 -6.12
CA THR A 89 10.85 9.69 -6.34
C THR A 89 11.33 8.39 -5.72
N ARG A 90 12.40 7.83 -6.26
CA ARG A 90 13.02 6.61 -5.74
C ARG A 90 13.52 6.78 -4.30
N VAL A 91 13.35 5.73 -3.50
CA VAL A 91 13.66 5.71 -2.07
C VAL A 91 14.65 4.60 -1.69
N ARG A 92 15.16 4.65 -0.45
CA ARG A 92 15.94 3.56 0.13
C ARG A 92 15.09 2.28 0.23
N GLY A 93 15.69 1.11 0.09
CA GLY A 93 14.96 -0.17 0.13
C GLY A 93 14.05 -0.35 1.34
N SER A 94 14.51 0.03 2.53
CA SER A 94 13.69 -0.03 3.75
C SER A 94 12.47 0.90 3.71
N ALA A 95 12.64 2.13 3.20
CA ALA A 95 11.53 3.06 3.03
C ALA A 95 10.54 2.56 1.98
N SER A 96 11.04 1.96 0.89
CA SER A 96 10.19 1.35 -0.13
C SER A 96 9.31 0.25 0.44
N VAL A 97 9.89 -0.64 1.27
CA VAL A 97 9.15 -1.72 1.93
C VAL A 97 8.10 -1.14 2.87
N LEU A 98 8.44 -0.11 3.64
CA LEU A 98 7.49 0.53 4.54
C LEU A 98 6.34 1.20 3.78
N ILE A 99 6.64 1.94 2.70
CA ILE A 99 5.63 2.55 1.84
C ILE A 99 4.71 1.47 1.28
N SER A 100 5.27 0.42 0.65
CA SER A 100 4.48 -0.68 0.09
C SER A 100 3.62 -1.42 1.13
N LEU A 101 3.93 -1.35 2.42
CA LEU A 101 3.16 -1.97 3.49
C LEU A 101 2.30 -0.97 4.27
N ALA A 102 2.34 0.31 3.91
CA ALA A 102 1.59 1.36 4.59
C ALA A 102 0.10 1.06 4.70
N PRO A 103 -0.60 0.62 3.63
CA PRO A 103 -2.03 0.33 3.69
C PRO A 103 -2.35 -0.80 4.67
N LEU A 104 -1.46 -1.79 4.80
CA LEU A 104 -1.67 -2.94 5.68
C LEU A 104 -1.77 -2.51 7.14
N ILE A 105 -1.02 -1.48 7.53
CA ILE A 105 -1.00 -0.99 8.90
C ILE A 105 -2.14 0.02 9.09
N VAL A 106 -2.17 1.06 8.26
CA VAL A 106 -3.07 2.20 8.44
C VAL A 106 -4.53 1.77 8.28
N ASN A 107 -4.87 1.05 7.20
CA ASN A 107 -6.26 0.68 6.96
C ASN A 107 -6.77 -0.34 7.98
N ASN A 108 -5.95 -1.29 8.45
CA ASN A 108 -6.40 -2.23 9.47
C ASN A 108 -6.64 -1.54 10.82
N ILE A 109 -5.76 -0.62 11.23
CA ILE A 109 -5.96 0.15 12.49
C ILE A 109 -7.27 0.94 12.40
N LEU A 110 -7.50 1.68 11.31
CA LEU A 110 -8.72 2.45 11.12
C LEU A 110 -9.96 1.54 10.99
N ALA A 111 -9.84 0.41 10.31
CA ALA A 111 -10.92 -0.57 10.20
C ALA A 111 -11.35 -1.07 11.59
N VAL A 112 -10.40 -1.41 12.46
CA VAL A 112 -10.69 -1.83 13.83
C VAL A 112 -11.44 -0.73 14.58
N ILE A 113 -10.96 0.51 14.53
CA ILE A 113 -11.60 1.65 15.21
C ILE A 113 -13.05 1.82 14.72
N PHE A 114 -13.26 1.93 13.39
CA PHE A 114 -14.59 2.16 12.84
C PHE A 114 -15.55 0.99 13.02
N ILE A 115 -15.06 -0.25 12.98
CA ILE A 115 -15.91 -1.42 13.24
C ILE A 115 -16.34 -1.45 14.70
N THR A 116 -15.42 -1.22 15.64
CA THR A 116 -15.72 -1.18 17.07
C THR A 116 -16.75 -0.10 17.39
N ASP A 117 -16.50 1.13 16.90
CA ASP A 117 -17.43 2.24 17.08
C ASP A 117 -18.78 1.93 16.42
N GLY A 118 -18.77 1.39 15.20
CA GLY A 118 -19.99 1.01 14.48
C GLY A 118 -20.85 0.01 15.24
N LEU A 119 -20.25 -1.06 15.76
CA LEU A 119 -20.94 -2.08 16.56
C LEU A 119 -21.51 -1.49 17.86
N SER A 120 -20.78 -0.58 18.52
CA SER A 120 -21.25 0.06 19.75
C SER A 120 -22.54 0.89 19.54
N LYS A 121 -22.73 1.45 18.35
CA LYS A 121 -23.90 2.28 18.01
C LYS A 121 -25.14 1.47 17.63
N LEU A 122 -24.98 0.24 17.15
CA LEU A 122 -26.12 -0.63 16.79
C LEU A 122 -26.96 -1.06 18.00
N GLY A 123 -26.46 -0.91 19.24
CA GLY A 123 -27.17 -1.21 20.48
C GLY A 123 -27.66 0.00 21.27
N ALA A 124 -27.55 1.22 20.72
CA ALA A 124 -27.85 2.46 21.46
C ALA A 124 -29.34 2.85 21.43
N GLN A 125 -29.75 3.72 22.37
CA GLN A 125 -31.16 4.03 22.61
C GLN A 125 -31.80 4.96 21.56
N ASN A 126 -31.02 5.76 20.82
CA ASN A 126 -31.56 6.57 19.72
C ASN A 126 -31.57 5.75 18.42
N TYR A 127 -32.53 4.84 18.32
CA TYR A 127 -32.61 3.83 17.26
C TYR A 127 -32.39 4.35 15.84
N PHE A 128 -32.89 5.54 15.46
CA PHE A 128 -32.73 5.98 14.07
C PHE A 128 -31.31 6.48 13.76
N PHE A 129 -30.82 7.48 14.50
CA PHE A 129 -29.53 8.10 14.21
C PHE A 129 -28.36 7.18 14.55
N ASP A 130 -28.41 6.49 15.69
CA ASP A 130 -27.33 5.62 16.13
C ASP A 130 -27.21 4.38 15.23
N THR A 131 -28.34 3.79 14.80
CA THR A 131 -28.28 2.68 13.83
C THR A 131 -27.73 3.14 12.48
N PHE A 132 -28.17 4.30 11.96
CA PHE A 132 -27.63 4.82 10.70
C PHE A 132 -26.12 5.05 10.79
N LEU A 133 -25.66 5.74 11.84
CA LEU A 133 -24.24 5.98 12.07
C LEU A 133 -23.47 4.67 12.25
N GLY A 134 -24.02 3.71 12.99
CA GLY A 134 -23.42 2.40 13.20
C GLY A 134 -23.20 1.64 11.89
N VAL A 135 -24.22 1.59 11.03
CA VAL A 135 -24.13 0.96 9.70
C VAL A 135 -23.11 1.69 8.82
N PHE A 136 -23.10 3.03 8.84
CA PHE A 136 -22.14 3.83 8.08
C PHE A 136 -20.69 3.55 8.51
N LEU A 137 -20.41 3.52 9.81
CA LEU A 137 -19.08 3.22 10.35
C LEU A 137 -18.66 1.78 10.06
N LEU A 138 -19.59 0.82 10.14
CA LEU A 138 -19.33 -0.56 9.72
C LEU A 138 -18.98 -0.68 8.24
N TRP A 139 -19.71 0.02 7.37
CA TRP A 139 -19.41 0.07 5.94
C TRP A 139 -18.02 0.67 5.69
N LEU A 140 -17.68 1.76 6.37
CA LEU A 140 -16.37 2.41 6.28
C LEU A 140 -15.24 1.48 6.74
N GLY A 141 -15.38 0.88 7.92
CA GLY A 141 -14.40 -0.06 8.48
C GLY A 141 -14.24 -1.32 7.63
N PHE A 142 -15.34 -1.87 7.11
CA PHE A 142 -15.29 -2.99 6.17
C PHE A 142 -14.56 -2.63 4.88
N SER A 143 -14.87 -1.47 4.30
CA SER A 143 -14.21 -0.96 3.10
C SER A 143 -12.69 -0.83 3.31
N LEU A 144 -12.26 -0.27 4.44
CA LEU A 144 -10.85 -0.18 4.81
C LEU A 144 -10.18 -1.54 4.95
N ALA A 145 -10.83 -2.49 5.63
CA ALA A 145 -10.30 -3.85 5.79
C ALA A 145 -10.09 -4.56 4.44
N VAL A 146 -11.05 -4.44 3.52
CA VAL A 146 -10.94 -5.04 2.17
C VAL A 146 -9.75 -4.47 1.39
N TYR A 147 -9.48 -3.16 1.53
CA TYR A 147 -8.35 -2.49 0.88
C TYR A 147 -7.11 -2.39 1.78
N ALA A 148 -6.99 -3.17 2.85
CA ALA A 148 -5.81 -3.10 3.70
C ALA A 148 -4.59 -3.77 3.07
N PHE A 149 -4.78 -4.81 2.27
CA PHE A 149 -3.63 -5.55 1.72
C PHE A 149 -3.03 -4.87 0.49
N PRO A 150 -1.68 -4.79 0.42
CA PRO A 150 -0.98 -4.18 -0.71
C PRO A 150 -1.25 -4.92 -2.03
N SER A 151 -1.14 -4.18 -3.12
CA SER A 151 -1.31 -4.69 -4.47
C SER A 151 -0.09 -5.51 -4.92
N ARG A 152 -0.19 -6.22 -6.05
CA ARG A 152 0.96 -6.92 -6.64
C ARG A 152 2.07 -5.94 -7.05
N HIS A 153 1.66 -4.76 -7.52
CA HIS A 153 2.56 -3.68 -7.86
C HIS A 153 3.38 -3.24 -6.64
N ASP A 154 2.74 -3.01 -5.50
CA ASP A 154 3.42 -2.64 -4.25
C ASP A 154 4.46 -3.69 -3.84
N LEU A 155 4.07 -4.97 -3.89
CA LEU A 155 4.98 -6.06 -3.54
C LEU A 155 6.17 -6.13 -4.50
N LYS A 156 5.94 -5.94 -5.81
CA LYS A 156 6.99 -5.90 -6.84
C LYS A 156 7.95 -4.73 -6.60
N MET A 157 7.44 -3.55 -6.24
CA MET A 157 8.27 -2.37 -5.95
C MET A 157 9.11 -2.56 -4.69
N SER A 158 8.53 -3.11 -3.62
CA SER A 158 9.28 -3.41 -2.39
C SER A 158 10.44 -4.39 -2.63
N ARG A 159 10.22 -5.46 -3.42
CA ARG A 159 11.25 -6.43 -3.77
C ARG A 159 12.35 -5.81 -4.62
N LYS A 160 11.98 -5.10 -5.69
CA LYS A 160 12.92 -4.40 -6.59
C LYS A 160 13.81 -3.43 -5.81
N ALA A 161 13.24 -2.71 -4.83
CA ALA A 161 13.99 -1.77 -4.01
C ALA A 161 14.96 -2.45 -3.04
N ILE A 162 14.62 -3.62 -2.48
CA ILE A 162 15.54 -4.45 -1.69
C ILE A 162 16.70 -4.92 -2.57
N ASP A 163 16.41 -5.52 -3.73
CA ASP A 163 17.43 -6.06 -4.64
C ASP A 163 18.43 -4.98 -5.05
N LEU A 164 17.93 -3.80 -5.43
CA LEU A 164 18.77 -2.66 -5.81
C LEU A 164 19.59 -2.12 -4.61
N SER A 165 19.00 -2.07 -3.42
CA SER A 165 19.70 -1.60 -2.21
C SER A 165 20.83 -2.55 -1.81
N LEU A 166 20.60 -3.85 -1.93
CA LEU A 166 21.57 -4.88 -1.59
C LEU A 166 22.66 -5.00 -2.66
N ALA A 167 22.31 -4.95 -3.95
CA ALA A 167 23.29 -4.94 -5.05
C ALA A 167 24.27 -3.77 -4.93
N LYS A 168 23.76 -2.57 -4.63
CA LYS A 168 24.59 -1.38 -4.40
C LYS A 168 25.56 -1.57 -3.21
N ARG A 169 25.12 -2.22 -2.13
CA ARG A 169 25.94 -2.44 -0.93
C ARG A 169 26.94 -3.59 -1.10
N LYS A 170 26.59 -4.63 -1.84
CA LYS A 170 27.48 -5.76 -2.16
C LYS A 170 28.70 -5.31 -2.99
N GLY A 171 28.53 -4.31 -3.85
CA GLY A 171 29.63 -3.70 -4.60
C GLY A 171 30.53 -2.74 -3.79
N ALA A 172 30.24 -2.50 -2.51
CA ALA A 172 31.05 -1.62 -1.67
C ALA A 172 32.35 -2.32 -1.24
N PRO A 173 33.52 -1.66 -1.31
CA PRO A 173 34.79 -2.27 -0.93
C PRO A 173 34.86 -2.53 0.59
N GLY A 174 35.63 -3.55 0.96
CA GLY A 174 35.99 -3.85 2.35
C GLY A 174 34.87 -4.45 3.19
N ILE A 175 34.89 -4.14 4.49
CA ILE A 175 34.02 -4.72 5.52
C ILE A 175 32.53 -4.45 5.25
N GLN A 176 32.20 -3.32 4.61
CA GLN A 176 30.81 -2.96 4.30
C GLN A 176 30.16 -3.91 3.28
N GLY A 177 30.89 -4.28 2.23
CA GLY A 177 30.42 -5.26 1.24
C GLY A 177 30.28 -6.66 1.83
N LEU A 178 31.19 -7.05 2.73
CA LEU A 178 31.13 -8.33 3.45
C LEU A 178 29.88 -8.41 4.34
N TRP A 179 29.61 -7.39 5.15
CA TRP A 179 28.40 -7.35 5.97
C TRP A 179 27.13 -7.38 5.12
N ALA A 180 27.12 -6.66 4.00
CA ALA A 180 25.98 -6.67 3.09
C ALA A 180 25.75 -8.06 2.47
N ALA A 181 26.81 -8.78 2.09
CA ALA A 181 26.72 -10.13 1.56
C ALA A 181 26.22 -11.13 2.61
N LEU A 182 26.69 -11.02 3.85
CA LEU A 182 26.23 -11.86 4.96
C LEU A 182 24.78 -11.56 5.37
N ALA A 183 24.39 -10.29 5.39
CA ALA A 183 23.02 -9.87 5.71
C ALA A 183 22.01 -10.24 4.60
N TYR A 184 22.48 -10.38 3.36
CA TYR A 184 21.64 -10.65 2.18
C TYR A 184 20.64 -11.80 2.38
N PRO A 185 21.06 -13.05 2.72
CA PRO A 185 20.13 -14.16 2.89
C PRO A 185 19.10 -13.90 3.98
N PHE A 186 19.47 -13.23 5.08
CA PHE A 186 18.55 -12.95 6.19
C PHE A 186 17.50 -11.91 5.83
N VAL A 187 17.90 -10.80 5.20
CA VAL A 187 16.97 -9.75 4.75
C VAL A 187 16.03 -10.30 3.68
N TYR A 188 16.56 -11.09 2.74
CA TYR A 188 15.75 -11.71 1.71
C TYR A 188 14.80 -12.76 2.28
N LEU A 189 15.25 -13.59 3.24
CA LEU A 189 14.39 -14.57 3.91
C LEU A 189 13.25 -13.90 4.66
N LEU A 190 13.53 -12.82 5.41
CA LEU A 190 12.50 -12.07 6.12
C LEU A 190 11.48 -11.47 5.15
N HIS A 191 11.96 -10.83 4.08
CA HIS A 191 11.07 -10.30 3.05
C HIS A 191 10.28 -11.42 2.36
N PHE A 192 10.88 -12.57 2.09
CA PHE A 192 10.21 -13.72 1.49
C PHE A 192 9.09 -14.26 2.38
N ILE A 193 9.33 -14.41 3.68
CA ILE A 193 8.30 -14.83 4.66
C ILE A 193 7.14 -13.83 4.65
N LEU A 194 7.46 -12.54 4.70
CA LEU A 194 6.44 -11.49 4.66
C LEU A 194 5.62 -11.55 3.37
N MET A 195 6.29 -11.72 2.23
CA MET A 195 5.62 -11.85 0.93
C MET A 195 4.80 -13.13 0.82
N PHE A 196 5.25 -14.24 1.41
CA PHE A 196 4.52 -15.50 1.40
C PHE A 196 3.16 -15.38 2.11
N VAL A 197 3.11 -14.61 3.21
CA VAL A 197 1.87 -14.36 3.95
C VAL A 197 0.95 -13.39 3.20
N ILE A 198 1.50 -12.35 2.57
CA ILE A 198 0.71 -11.27 1.95
C ILE A 198 0.30 -11.57 0.51
N ALA A 199 1.15 -12.26 -0.27
CA ALA A 199 0.92 -12.53 -1.69
C ALA A 199 -0.42 -13.23 -2.00
N PRO A 200 -0.92 -14.18 -1.17
CA PRO A 200 -2.26 -14.74 -1.37
C PRO A 200 -3.35 -13.67 -1.42
N PHE A 201 -3.30 -12.65 -0.55
CA PHE A 201 -4.26 -11.54 -0.54
C PHE A 201 -4.14 -10.65 -1.78
N SER A 202 -2.96 -10.56 -2.39
CA SER A 202 -2.78 -9.83 -3.67
C SER A 202 -3.35 -10.57 -4.88
N THR A 203 -3.55 -11.89 -4.78
CA THR A 203 -4.00 -12.74 -5.89
C THR A 203 -5.46 -13.14 -5.75
N ILE A 204 -5.86 -13.53 -4.54
CA ILE A 204 -7.17 -14.10 -4.26
C ILE A 204 -8.02 -13.01 -3.62
N LYS A 205 -8.76 -12.29 -4.46
CA LYS A 205 -9.59 -11.14 -4.07
C LYS A 205 -10.66 -11.50 -3.04
N THR A 206 -11.17 -12.74 -3.08
CA THR A 206 -12.10 -13.28 -2.06
C THR A 206 -11.49 -13.30 -0.66
N LEU A 207 -10.17 -13.51 -0.52
CA LEU A 207 -9.52 -13.48 0.80
C LEU A 207 -9.62 -12.10 1.47
N ARG A 208 -9.64 -11.02 0.68
CA ARG A 208 -9.80 -9.65 1.22
C ARG A 208 -11.22 -9.42 1.75
N LEU A 209 -12.24 -9.95 1.05
CA LEU A 209 -13.63 -9.91 1.53
C LEU A 209 -13.78 -10.75 2.80
N VAL A 210 -13.23 -11.98 2.79
CA VAL A 210 -13.21 -12.86 3.97
C VAL A 210 -12.50 -12.18 5.13
N TRP A 211 -11.40 -11.48 4.90
CA TRP A 211 -10.70 -10.71 5.93
C TRP A 211 -11.58 -9.62 6.53
N GLY A 212 -12.26 -8.82 5.71
CA GLY A 212 -13.18 -7.79 6.21
C GLY A 212 -14.29 -8.37 7.09
N LEU A 213 -14.88 -9.50 6.68
CA LEU A 213 -15.91 -10.20 7.46
C LEU A 213 -15.33 -10.82 8.74
N LEU A 214 -14.15 -11.43 8.66
CA LEU A 214 -13.46 -12.03 9.79
C LEU A 214 -13.11 -10.97 10.84
N LEU A 215 -12.68 -9.78 10.42
CA LEU A 215 -12.35 -8.69 11.32
C LEU A 215 -13.59 -8.23 12.11
N ILE A 216 -14.73 -8.07 11.42
CA ILE A 216 -16.02 -7.79 12.07
C ILE A 216 -16.38 -8.90 13.05
N TYR A 217 -16.25 -10.17 12.65
CA TYR A 217 -16.54 -11.31 13.50
C TYR A 217 -15.68 -11.32 14.77
N ILE A 218 -14.36 -11.11 14.64
CA ILE A 218 -13.42 -11.09 15.76
C ILE A 218 -13.82 -9.99 16.76
N ILE A 219 -14.06 -8.76 16.28
CA ILE A 219 -14.40 -7.63 17.14
C ILE A 219 -15.76 -7.86 17.83
N SER A 220 -16.76 -8.35 17.09
CA SER A 220 -18.08 -8.66 17.65
C SER A 220 -18.05 -9.79 18.71
N SER A 221 -17.12 -10.74 18.57
CA SER A 221 -16.99 -11.89 19.48
C SER A 221 -16.15 -11.58 20.72
N ALA A 222 -15.44 -10.47 20.73
CA ALA A 222 -14.57 -10.06 21.82
C ALA A 222 -14.79 -8.59 22.20
N PRO A 223 -15.96 -8.24 22.77
CA PRO A 223 -16.31 -6.86 23.09
C PRO A 223 -15.40 -6.20 24.14
N ASN A 224 -14.59 -6.98 24.86
CA ASN A 224 -13.67 -6.48 25.90
C ASN A 224 -12.22 -6.28 25.42
N LEU A 225 -11.95 -6.43 24.12
CA LEU A 225 -10.58 -6.41 23.57
C LEU A 225 -10.07 -4.98 23.24
N LEU A 226 -10.89 -3.96 23.50
CA LEU A 226 -10.61 -2.52 23.33
C LEU A 226 -11.28 -1.73 24.47
#